data_AF-A0A8C7WSC9-F1
#
_entry.id   AF-A0A8C7WSC9-F1
#
_cell.length_a   1.000
_cell.length_b   1.000
_cell.length_c   1.000
_cell.angle_alpha   90.00
_cell.angle_beta   90.00
_cell.angle_gamma   90.00
#
_symmetry.space_group_name_H-M   'P 1'
#
loop_
_entity.id
_entity.type
_entity.pdbx_description
1 polymer ?
#
loop_
_entity_poly.entity_id
_entity_poly.type
_entity_poly.pdbx_seq_one_letter_code
_entity_poly.pdbx_strand_id
1 'polypeptide(L)'
;MKIRKNITKFKRLQQAAFSSHTGSLFASKASKRAPPASGLLAGRQSPNSMYLGGQEMRMVLERDNTTIEKNLDKLIFYYGATDHWCPVKYFYDIRRDFPHGDFRLCEKGFRHAFVLDVGREVANMVAEWIYRTKGGVSEIEPSYFRVGK
;
A
#
# COMPACT_ATOMS: atom_id res chain seq x y z
N MET A 1 -14.32 -12.76 14.20
CA MET A 1 -14.44 -11.66 15.20
C MET A 1 -13.12 -10.97 15.60
N LYS A 2 -11.91 -11.54 15.35
CA LYS A 2 -10.60 -10.91 15.70
C LYS A 2 -10.08 -9.87 14.68
N ILE A 3 -10.44 -9.98 13.40
CA ILE A 3 -9.97 -9.08 12.33
C ILE A 3 -10.60 -7.67 12.47
N ARG A 4 -11.90 -7.60 12.79
CA ARG A 4 -12.64 -6.34 13.02
C ARG A 4 -11.96 -5.43 14.05
N LYS A 5 -11.50 -5.98 15.18
CA LYS A 5 -10.85 -5.18 16.26
C LYS A 5 -9.53 -4.53 15.82
N ASN A 6 -8.77 -5.18 14.95
CA ASN A 6 -7.48 -4.67 14.49
C ASN A 6 -7.62 -3.58 13.42
N ILE A 7 -8.61 -3.71 12.52
CA ILE A 7 -8.93 -2.66 11.54
C ILE A 7 -9.44 -1.40 12.26
N THR A 8 -10.31 -1.55 13.26
CA THR A 8 -10.78 -0.41 14.07
C THR A 8 -9.64 0.26 14.84
N LYS A 9 -8.67 -0.49 15.35
CA LYS A 9 -7.51 0.05 16.08
C LYS A 9 -6.52 0.79 15.15
N PHE A 10 -6.25 0.24 13.96
CA PHE A 10 -5.44 0.90 12.93
C PHE A 10 -6.12 2.19 12.43
N LYS A 11 -7.44 2.14 12.20
CA LYS A 11 -8.24 3.33 11.85
C LYS A 11 -8.23 4.38 12.96
N ARG A 12 -8.35 4.01 14.24
CA ARG A 12 -8.26 4.97 15.37
C ARG A 12 -6.89 5.63 15.48
N LEU A 13 -5.80 4.91 15.17
CA LEU A 13 -4.45 5.48 15.17
C LEU A 13 -4.22 6.42 13.98
N GLN A 14 -4.67 6.06 12.77
CA GLN A 14 -4.59 6.96 11.62
C GLN A 14 -5.52 8.18 11.75
N GLN A 15 -6.74 7.99 12.29
CA GLN A 15 -7.65 9.09 12.57
C GLN A 15 -7.12 9.98 13.69
N ALA A 16 -6.52 9.44 14.75
CA ALA A 16 -5.90 10.24 15.81
C ALA A 16 -4.69 11.04 15.28
N ALA A 17 -3.87 10.47 14.40
CA ALA A 17 -2.80 11.20 13.71
C ALA A 17 -3.37 12.35 12.85
N PHE A 18 -4.45 12.11 12.12
CA PHE A 18 -5.13 13.12 11.29
C PHE A 18 -5.83 14.22 12.12
N SER A 19 -6.48 13.84 13.22
CA SER A 19 -7.13 14.76 14.16
C SER A 19 -6.13 15.54 15.02
N SER A 20 -4.94 15.00 15.29
CA SER A 20 -3.89 15.74 16.00
C SER A 20 -3.32 16.89 15.16
N HIS A 21 -3.33 16.76 13.82
CA HIS A 21 -2.91 17.83 12.91
C HIS A 21 -4.03 18.85 12.60
N THR A 22 -5.31 18.49 12.71
CA THR A 22 -6.42 19.43 12.54
C THR A 22 -6.92 20.03 13.86
N GLY A 23 -6.71 19.35 14.99
CA GLY A 23 -7.09 19.79 16.34
C GLY A 23 -6.21 20.90 16.90
N SER A 24 -5.01 21.10 16.35
CA SER A 24 -4.19 22.28 16.67
C SER A 24 -4.71 23.58 16.04
N LEU A 25 -5.70 23.52 15.13
CA LEU A 25 -6.17 24.70 14.39
C LEU A 25 -7.25 25.51 15.14
N PHE A 26 -7.86 25.00 16.21
CA PHE A 26 -8.94 25.70 16.93
C PHE A 26 -8.63 26.08 18.38
N ALA A 27 -7.46 25.75 18.90
CA ALA A 27 -7.07 26.09 20.27
C ALA A 27 -5.63 26.59 20.37
N SER A 28 -5.35 27.78 19.83
CA SER A 28 -4.25 28.59 20.34
C SER A 28 -4.56 30.07 20.11
N LYS A 29 -5.22 30.67 21.11
CA LYS A 29 -5.04 32.10 21.35
C LYS A 29 -3.62 32.28 21.92
N ALA A 30 -2.86 33.15 21.25
CA ALA A 30 -1.64 33.81 21.68
C ALA A 30 -0.39 32.94 21.98
N SER A 31 0.46 32.76 20.97
CA SER A 31 1.92 32.73 21.18
C SER A 31 2.66 33.17 19.92
N LYS A 32 3.45 34.25 20.03
CA LYS A 32 4.26 34.83 18.95
C LYS A 32 5.51 33.96 18.73
N ARG A 33 5.56 33.11 17.68
CA ARG A 33 6.81 32.68 16.99
C ARG A 33 6.52 31.82 15.74
N ALA A 34 6.94 32.36 14.58
CA ALA A 34 7.30 31.74 13.29
C ALA A 34 6.29 30.85 12.50
N PRO A 35 5.95 31.18 11.23
CA PRO A 35 5.36 30.23 10.26
C PRO A 35 6.47 29.47 9.49
N PRO A 36 6.26 28.23 9.01
CA PRO A 36 5.79 28.07 7.63
C PRO A 36 5.00 26.76 7.35
N ALA A 37 4.14 26.27 8.25
CA ALA A 37 3.37 25.04 7.97
C ALA A 37 2.10 25.29 7.13
N SER A 38 1.59 26.53 7.11
CA SER A 38 0.33 26.90 6.45
C SER A 38 0.41 26.99 4.92
N GLY A 39 1.61 27.15 4.35
CA GLY A 39 1.81 27.24 2.90
C GLY A 39 1.90 25.89 2.19
N LEU A 40 2.27 24.82 2.90
CA LEU A 40 2.57 23.51 2.29
C LEU A 40 1.30 22.77 1.83
N LEU A 41 0.18 23.02 2.48
CA LEU A 41 -1.13 22.44 2.18
C LEU A 41 -2.03 23.38 1.36
N ALA A 42 -1.53 24.56 0.99
CA ALA A 42 -2.30 25.60 0.28
C ALA A 42 -2.43 25.36 -1.23
N GLY A 43 -1.83 24.29 -1.76
CA GLY A 43 -2.11 23.84 -3.12
C GLY A 43 -3.53 23.27 -3.22
N ARG A 44 -4.29 23.66 -4.26
CA ARG A 44 -5.66 23.18 -4.54
C ARG A 44 -5.84 21.65 -4.56
N GLN A 45 -4.75 20.88 -4.57
CA GLN A 45 -4.71 19.42 -4.59
C GLN A 45 -4.83 18.79 -3.20
N SER A 46 -4.46 19.51 -2.14
CA SER A 46 -4.47 19.02 -0.75
C SER A 46 -5.89 18.72 -0.23
N PRO A 47 -6.91 19.61 -0.40
CA PRO A 47 -8.24 19.35 0.12
C PRO A 47 -8.91 18.12 -0.51
N ASN A 48 -8.71 17.91 -1.82
CA ASN A 48 -9.27 16.77 -2.52
C ASN A 48 -8.64 15.46 -2.06
N SER A 49 -7.32 15.43 -1.89
CA SER A 49 -6.60 14.23 -1.42
C SER A 49 -7.01 13.86 0.01
N MET A 50 -7.14 14.86 0.89
CA MET A 50 -7.62 14.67 2.26
C MET A 50 -9.09 14.21 2.30
N TYR A 51 -9.93 14.74 1.42
CA TYR A 51 -11.32 14.32 1.29
C TYR A 51 -11.43 12.86 0.85
N LEU A 52 -10.67 12.46 -0.18
CA LEU A 52 -10.64 11.08 -0.68
C LEU A 52 -10.15 10.10 0.40
N GLY A 53 -9.04 10.41 1.09
CA GLY A 53 -8.56 9.57 2.19
C GLY A 53 -9.58 9.45 3.33
N GLY A 54 -10.24 10.56 3.69
CA GLY A 54 -11.29 10.54 4.72
C GLY A 54 -12.57 9.81 4.30
N GLN A 55 -12.91 9.82 3.01
CA GLN A 55 -13.99 9.01 2.44
C GLN A 55 -13.64 7.52 2.49
N GLU A 56 -12.44 7.14 2.03
CA GLU A 56 -11.96 5.75 2.05
C GLU A 56 -12.02 5.16 3.47
N MET A 57 -11.51 5.89 4.47
CA MET A 57 -11.52 5.44 5.87
C MET A 57 -12.95 5.17 6.40
N ARG A 58 -13.95 5.90 5.89
CA ARG A 58 -15.36 5.77 6.28
C ARG A 58 -16.10 4.67 5.51
N MET A 59 -15.85 4.53 4.21
CA MET A 59 -16.62 3.64 3.35
C MET A 59 -15.99 2.26 3.20
N VAL A 60 -14.67 2.16 3.17
CA VAL A 60 -13.95 0.88 3.01
C VAL A 60 -13.74 0.27 4.39
N LEU A 61 -14.77 -0.44 4.87
CA LEU A 61 -14.78 -1.03 6.22
C LEU A 61 -14.20 -2.44 6.26
N GLU A 62 -14.44 -3.22 5.21
CA GLU A 62 -14.03 -4.61 5.11
C GLU A 62 -13.43 -4.87 3.72
N ARG A 63 -12.55 -5.88 3.63
CA ARG A 63 -11.97 -6.32 2.36
C ARG A 63 -13.03 -7.05 1.55
N ASP A 64 -13.14 -6.73 0.26
CA ASP A 64 -14.06 -7.41 -0.66
C ASP A 64 -13.55 -8.82 -1.01
N ASN A 65 -13.86 -9.77 -0.12
CA ASN A 65 -13.46 -11.16 -0.30
C ASN A 65 -14.13 -11.82 -1.52
N THR A 66 -15.37 -11.43 -1.83
CA THR A 66 -16.15 -12.03 -2.93
C THR A 66 -15.50 -11.77 -4.28
N THR A 67 -15.02 -10.55 -4.51
CA THR A 67 -14.33 -10.19 -5.76
C THR A 67 -12.96 -10.85 -5.87
N ILE A 68 -12.24 -10.96 -4.76
CA ILE A 68 -10.94 -11.65 -4.69
C ILE A 68 -11.11 -13.13 -5.04
N GLU A 69 -12.06 -13.82 -4.41
CA GLU A 69 -12.32 -15.24 -4.64
C GLU A 69 -12.68 -15.54 -6.09
N LYS A 70 -13.51 -14.70 -6.71
CA LYS A 70 -13.93 -14.83 -8.11
C LYS A 70 -12.81 -14.67 -9.14
N ASN A 71 -11.69 -14.04 -8.76
CA ASN A 71 -10.60 -13.71 -9.68
C ASN A 71 -9.25 -14.23 -9.17
N LEU A 72 -9.27 -15.19 -8.25
CA LEU A 72 -8.07 -15.67 -7.57
C LEU A 72 -7.03 -16.24 -8.55
N ASP A 73 -7.49 -16.78 -9.67
CA ASP A 73 -6.69 -17.30 -10.79
C ASP A 73 -5.88 -16.21 -11.53
N LYS A 74 -6.26 -14.94 -11.39
CA LYS A 74 -5.63 -13.79 -12.07
C LYS A 74 -4.78 -12.93 -11.15
N LEU A 75 -4.83 -13.18 -9.84
CA LEU A 75 -4.23 -12.33 -8.83
C LEU A 75 -2.97 -12.99 -8.26
N ILE A 76 -1.87 -12.24 -8.32
CA ILE A 76 -0.65 -12.55 -7.58
C ILE A 76 -0.51 -11.49 -6.49
N PHE A 77 -0.57 -11.92 -5.24
CA PHE A 77 -0.39 -11.05 -4.09
C PHE A 77 1.06 -11.07 -3.64
N TYR A 78 1.70 -9.92 -3.68
CA TYR A 78 3.10 -9.76 -3.33
C TYR A 78 3.26 -8.87 -2.09
N TYR A 79 3.93 -9.39 -1.07
CA TYR A 79 4.16 -8.71 0.21
C TYR A 79 5.65 -8.62 0.52
N GLY A 80 6.08 -7.53 1.18
CA GLY A 80 7.44 -7.41 1.71
C GLY A 80 7.55 -7.99 3.12
N ALA A 81 8.59 -8.79 3.39
CA ALA A 81 8.84 -9.30 4.74
C ALA A 81 9.22 -8.18 5.75
N THR A 82 9.87 -7.13 5.25
CA THR A 82 10.34 -5.98 6.05
C THR A 82 9.52 -4.71 5.79
N ASP A 83 8.28 -4.86 5.31
CA ASP A 83 7.41 -3.72 5.02
C ASP A 83 6.83 -3.13 6.33
N HIS A 84 7.17 -1.88 6.62
CA HIS A 84 6.67 -1.17 7.80
C HIS A 84 5.26 -0.58 7.62
N TRP A 85 4.76 -0.52 6.39
CA TRP A 85 3.44 0.03 6.04
C TRP A 85 2.39 -1.08 6.05
N CYS A 86 2.77 -2.27 5.59
CA CYS A 86 1.92 -3.47 5.59
C CYS A 86 2.56 -4.58 6.43
N PRO A 87 2.14 -4.75 7.71
CA PRO A 87 2.67 -5.82 8.56
C PRO A 87 2.54 -7.21 7.94
N VAL A 88 3.59 -8.03 8.06
CA VAL A 88 3.65 -9.41 7.55
C VAL A 88 2.47 -10.29 8.02
N LYS A 89 1.85 -9.94 9.16
CA LYS A 89 0.64 -10.61 9.64
C LYS A 89 -0.48 -10.63 8.60
N TYR A 90 -0.62 -9.59 7.78
CA TYR A 90 -1.66 -9.53 6.75
C TYR A 90 -1.43 -10.51 5.61
N PHE A 91 -0.17 -10.82 5.27
CA PHE A 91 0.17 -11.91 4.36
C PHE A 91 -0.34 -13.26 4.88
N TYR A 92 -0.08 -13.57 6.16
CA TYR A 92 -0.57 -14.82 6.74
C TYR A 92 -2.09 -14.87 6.87
N ASP A 93 -2.72 -13.74 7.20
CA ASP A 93 -4.18 -13.67 7.30
C ASP A 93 -4.85 -13.91 5.94
N ILE A 94 -4.38 -13.27 4.85
CA ILE A 94 -4.97 -13.48 3.51
C ILE A 94 -4.70 -14.89 2.97
N ARG A 95 -3.51 -15.45 3.22
CA ARG A 95 -3.18 -16.82 2.80
C ARG A 95 -4.05 -17.86 3.49
N ARG A 96 -4.42 -17.61 4.76
CA ARG A 96 -5.36 -18.48 5.50
C ARG A 96 -6.78 -18.38 4.92
N ASP A 97 -7.20 -17.18 4.55
CA ASP A 97 -8.56 -16.94 4.04
C ASP A 97 -8.75 -17.48 2.62
N PHE A 98 -7.69 -17.49 1.79
CA PHE A 98 -7.71 -17.99 0.41
C PHE A 98 -6.57 -18.99 0.17
N PRO A 99 -6.71 -20.27 0.55
CA PRO A 99 -5.61 -21.24 0.46
C PRO A 99 -5.16 -21.54 -0.98
N HIS A 100 -6.00 -21.26 -1.98
CA HIS A 100 -5.74 -21.56 -3.39
C HIS A 100 -5.13 -20.40 -4.19
N GLY A 101 -4.89 -19.24 -3.56
CA GLY A 101 -4.37 -18.07 -4.26
C GLY A 101 -2.84 -18.05 -4.35
N ASP A 102 -2.31 -17.24 -5.27
CA ASP A 102 -0.87 -17.03 -5.40
C ASP A 102 -0.41 -15.91 -4.44
N PHE A 103 0.20 -16.31 -3.33
CA PHE A 103 0.73 -15.40 -2.31
C PHE A 103 2.24 -15.54 -2.20
N ARG A 104 2.95 -14.43 -2.36
CA ARG A 104 4.41 -14.38 -2.34
C ARG A 104 4.90 -13.41 -1.30
N LEU A 105 5.84 -13.87 -0.48
CA LEU A 105 6.52 -13.05 0.51
C LEU A 105 7.95 -12.80 0.01
N CYS A 106 8.31 -11.52 -0.10
CA CYS A 106 9.64 -11.11 -0.51
C CYS A 106 10.56 -11.00 0.69
N GLU A 107 11.58 -11.87 0.71
CA GLU A 107 12.66 -11.85 1.70
C GLU A 107 13.86 -11.01 1.24
N LYS A 108 13.83 -10.45 0.02
CA LYS A 108 14.91 -9.62 -0.55
C LYS A 108 15.01 -8.21 0.07
N GLY A 109 14.12 -7.86 1.00
CA GLY A 109 14.18 -6.61 1.75
C GLY A 109 13.79 -5.35 0.97
N PHE A 110 13.02 -5.46 -0.11
CA PHE A 110 12.56 -4.29 -0.86
C PHE A 110 11.66 -3.40 0.00
N ARG A 111 11.87 -2.08 -0.09
CA ARG A 111 11.03 -1.08 0.58
C ARG A 111 9.65 -1.06 -0.06
N HIS A 112 8.64 -0.63 0.70
CA HIS A 112 7.26 -0.47 0.20
C HIS A 112 7.21 0.38 -1.09
N ALA A 113 7.96 1.48 -1.10
CA ALA A 113 8.14 2.34 -2.27
C ALA A 113 9.24 1.80 -3.21
N PHE A 114 9.15 0.52 -3.59
CA PHE A 114 10.17 -0.16 -4.42
C PHE A 114 10.42 0.53 -5.77
N VAL A 115 9.42 1.26 -6.28
CA VAL A 115 9.50 2.04 -7.53
C VAL A 115 10.60 3.10 -7.50
N LEU A 116 11.02 3.55 -6.31
CA LEU A 116 12.01 4.60 -6.16
C LEU A 116 13.45 4.10 -6.34
N ASP A 117 13.74 2.83 -6.02
CA ASP A 117 15.13 2.35 -5.98
C ASP A 117 15.36 1.02 -6.72
N VAL A 118 14.38 0.10 -6.69
CA VAL A 118 14.53 -1.30 -7.16
C VAL A 118 13.44 -1.68 -8.18
N GLY A 119 12.99 -0.69 -8.95
CA GLY A 119 11.92 -0.87 -9.93
C GLY A 119 12.27 -1.88 -11.02
N ARG A 120 13.54 -1.95 -11.43
CA ARG A 120 14.01 -2.88 -12.47
C ARG A 120 13.95 -4.33 -11.99
N GLU A 121 14.39 -4.58 -10.76
CA GLU A 121 14.40 -5.90 -10.14
C GLU A 121 12.97 -6.44 -9.99
N VAL A 122 12.05 -5.58 -9.53
CA VAL A 122 10.63 -5.94 -9.42
C VAL A 122 10.01 -6.14 -10.80
N ALA A 123 10.34 -5.32 -11.79
CA ALA A 123 9.85 -5.49 -13.17
C ALA A 123 10.29 -6.83 -13.78
N ASN A 124 11.55 -7.22 -13.62
CA ASN A 124 12.06 -8.52 -14.07
C ASN A 124 11.31 -9.67 -13.40
N MET A 125 11.08 -9.58 -12.08
CA MET A 125 10.30 -10.59 -11.34
C MET A 125 8.87 -10.70 -11.88
N VAL A 126 8.18 -9.59 -12.08
CA VAL A 126 6.80 -9.58 -12.60
C VAL A 126 6.74 -10.13 -14.03
N ALA A 127 7.70 -9.75 -14.89
CA ALA A 127 7.79 -10.28 -16.25
C ALA A 127 7.91 -11.81 -16.24
N GLU A 128 8.82 -12.37 -15.44
CA GLU A 128 8.96 -13.82 -15.28
C GLU A 128 7.64 -14.49 -14.84
N TRP A 129 6.89 -13.86 -13.94
CA TRP A 129 5.62 -14.43 -13.47
C TRP A 129 4.59 -14.49 -14.58
N ILE A 130 4.46 -13.41 -15.36
CA ILE A 130 3.53 -13.34 -16.49
C ILE A 130 3.88 -14.38 -17.56
N TYR A 131 5.17 -14.53 -17.89
CA TYR A 131 5.61 -15.49 -18.92
C TYR A 131 5.37 -16.94 -18.48
N ARG A 132 5.63 -17.28 -17.20
CA ARG A 132 5.36 -18.62 -16.67
C ARG A 132 3.87 -18.97 -16.70
N THR A 133 2.97 -18.01 -16.43
CA THR A 133 1.52 -18.24 -16.46
C THR A 133 0.98 -18.47 -17.88
N LYS A 134 1.66 -17.97 -18.91
CA LYS A 134 1.23 -18.08 -20.32
C LYS A 134 1.65 -19.39 -21.01
N GLY A 135 2.36 -20.29 -20.32
CA GLY A 135 2.69 -21.63 -20.85
C GLY A 135 3.66 -21.63 -22.04
N GLY A 136 4.48 -20.60 -22.22
CA GLY A 136 5.44 -20.50 -23.33
C GLY A 136 6.80 -20.04 -22.86
N VAL A 137 7.77 -20.95 -22.90
CA VAL A 137 9.19 -20.62 -22.80
C VAL A 137 9.58 -19.86 -24.06
N SER A 138 10.06 -18.63 -23.89
CA SER A 138 11.05 -18.03 -24.79
C SER A 138 12.00 -17.23 -23.92
N GLU A 139 13.29 -17.50 -24.05
CA GLU A 139 14.39 -16.83 -23.36
C GLU A 139 14.13 -15.32 -23.25
N ILE A 140 14.14 -14.79 -22.02
CA ILE A 140 14.10 -13.34 -21.81
C ILE A 140 15.50 -12.84 -22.18
N GLU A 141 15.67 -12.47 -23.45
CA GLU A 141 16.85 -11.72 -23.88
C GLU A 141 16.96 -10.45 -23.01
N PRO A 142 18.04 -10.25 -22.22
CA PRO A 142 18.21 -9.12 -21.32
C PRO A 142 18.23 -7.75 -22.02
N SER A 143 18.16 -7.73 -23.34
CA SER A 143 18.31 -6.55 -24.19
C SER A 143 17.17 -5.54 -24.07
N TYR A 144 15.98 -5.92 -23.60
CA TYR A 144 14.82 -5.03 -23.50
C TYR A 144 14.81 -4.09 -22.28
N PHE A 145 15.71 -4.27 -21.30
CA PHE A 145 15.84 -3.39 -20.13
C PHE A 145 17.13 -2.54 -20.12
N ARG A 146 17.63 -2.12 -21.29
CA ARG A 146 18.63 -1.03 -21.35
C ARG A 146 17.96 0.30 -21.06
N VAL A 147 17.92 0.69 -19.79
CA VAL A 147 17.75 2.10 -19.44
C VAL A 147 19.04 2.79 -19.89
N GLY A 148 18.90 3.70 -20.86
CA GLY A 148 19.95 4.63 -21.26
C GLY A 148 20.51 5.34 -20.03
N LYS A 149 21.83 5.49 -20.02
CA LYS A 149 22.62 6.10 -18.96
C LYS A 149 22.08 7.46 -18.51
#